data_AF-A0A7Y5VMM1-F1
#
_entry.id   AF-A0A7Y5VMM1-F1
#
_cell.length_a   1.000
_cell.length_b   1.000
_cell.length_c   1.000
_cell.angle_alpha   90.00
_cell.angle_beta   90.00
_cell.angle_gamma   90.00
#
_symmetry.space_group_name_H-M   'P 1'
#
loop_
_entity.id
_entity.type
_entity.pdbx_description
1 polymer ?
#
loop_
_entity_poly.entity_id
_entity_poly.type
_entity_poly.pdbx_seq_one_letter_code
_entity_poly.pdbx_strand_id
1 'polypeptide(L)' 'MARPLLLVVDRDLDALARTEGELARRFGADFRVRGESDSTVALEQLRLAAERRDPVALVLADPWLPQVSGAELLRTVRTL' A
#
# COMPACT_ATOMS: atom_id res chain seq x y z
N MET A 1 -4.60 16.18 11.09
CA MET A 1 -3.59 15.17 10.71
C MET A 1 -4.19 14.29 9.63
N ALA A 2 -3.43 13.93 8.59
CA ALA A 2 -3.92 12.98 7.59
C ALA A 2 -4.15 11.62 8.25
N ARG A 3 -5.22 10.91 7.84
CA ARG A 3 -5.46 9.53 8.29
C ARG A 3 -4.32 8.64 7.80
N PRO A 4 -3.72 7.78 8.65
CA PRO A 4 -2.62 6.92 8.23
C PRO A 4 -3.00 6.01 7.07
N LEU A 5 -2.05 5.78 6.16
CA LEU A 5 -2.25 4.94 4.97
C LEU A 5 -2.12 3.45 5.32
N LEU A 6 -3.11 2.67 4.89
CA LEU A 6 -3.02 1.21 4.73
C LEU A 6 -2.99 0.92 3.23
N LEU A 7 -1.86 0.44 2.73
CA LEU A 7 -1.65 0.15 1.31
C LEU A 7 -1.59 -1.36 1.07
N VAL A 8 -2.37 -1.84 0.11
CA VAL A 8 -2.30 -3.21 -0.40
C VAL A 8 -1.78 -3.17 -1.83
N VAL A 9 -0.74 -3.95 -2.12
CA VAL A 9 -0.15 -4.06 -3.45
C VAL A 9 -0.29 -5.50 -3.91
N ASP A 10 -1.18 -5.77 -4.87
CA ASP A 10 -1.47 -7.12 -5.33
C ASP A 10 -1.77 -7.12 -6.84
N ARG A 11 -1.12 -8.01 -7.57
CA ARG A 11 -1.28 -8.16 -9.03
C ARG A 11 -2.60 -8.85 -9.41
N ASP A 12 -3.21 -9.60 -8.50
CA ASP A 12 -4.53 -10.18 -8.69
C ASP A 12 -5.59 -9.15 -8.28
N LEU A 13 -6.29 -8.63 -9.29
CA LEU A 13 -7.30 -7.57 -9.10
C LEU A 13 -8.48 -8.03 -8.22
N ASP A 14 -8.84 -9.31 -8.26
CA ASP A 14 -9.92 -9.84 -7.43
C ASP A 14 -9.47 -9.97 -5.97
N ALA A 15 -8.23 -10.43 -5.73
CA ALA A 15 -7.65 -10.47 -4.40
C ALA A 15 -7.44 -9.07 -3.81
N LEU A 16 -6.98 -8.12 -4.64
CA LEU A 16 -6.81 -6.72 -4.30
C LEU A 16 -8.14 -6.10 -3.86
N ALA A 17 -9.19 -6.22 -4.69
CA ALA A 17 -10.51 -5.64 -4.41
C ALA A 17 -11.12 -6.21 -3.12
N ARG A 18 -11.00 -7.53 -2.89
CA ARG A 18 -11.46 -8.16 -1.64
C ARG A 18 -10.72 -7.62 -0.42
N THR A 19 -9.39 -7.55 -0.50
CA THR A 19 -8.56 -7.12 0.63
C THR A 19 -8.76 -5.63 0.93
N GLU A 20 -8.75 -4.77 -0.09
CA GLU A 20 -9.04 -3.34 0.06
C GLU A 20 -10.44 -3.12 0.65
N GLY A 21 -11.45 -3.83 0.17
CA GLY A 21 -12.82 -3.75 0.66
C GLY A 21 -12.96 -4.13 2.13
N GLU A 22 -12.37 -5.26 2.55
CA GLU A 22 -12.41 -5.69 3.96
C GLU A 22 -11.65 -4.74 4.89
N LEU A 23 -10.49 -4.24 4.44
CA LEU A 23 -9.74 -3.24 5.20
C LEU A 23 -10.52 -1.93 5.31
N ALA A 24 -11.12 -1.44 4.22
CA ALA A 24 -11.91 -0.22 4.22
C ALA A 24 -13.13 -0.35 5.14
N ARG A 25 -13.83 -1.49 5.09
CA ARG A 25 -15.00 -1.78 5.95
C ARG A 25 -14.63 -1.78 7.44
N ARG A 26 -13.47 -2.34 7.80
CA ARG A 26 -13.08 -2.50 9.21
C ARG A 26 -12.27 -1.32 9.77
N PHE A 27 -11.48 -0.65 8.94
CA PHE A 27 -10.49 0.34 9.37
C PHE A 27 -10.65 1.71 8.70
N GLY A 28 -11.54 1.88 7.72
CA GLY A 28 -11.69 3.13 6.97
C GLY A 28 -12.13 4.35 7.80
N ALA A 29 -12.66 4.13 9.00
CA ALA A 29 -12.96 5.23 9.94
C ALA A 29 -11.68 5.96 10.38
N ASP A 30 -10.63 5.20 10.71
CA ASP A 30 -9.38 5.72 11.28
C ASP A 30 -8.24 5.81 10.25
N PHE A 31 -8.32 5.01 9.18
CA PHE A 31 -7.26 4.86 8.18
C PHE A 31 -7.75 5.23 6.79
N ARG A 32 -6.81 5.68 5.94
CA ARG A 32 -7.01 5.77 4.49
C ARG A 32 -6.56 4.44 3.90
N VAL A 33 -7.49 3.68 3.33
CA VAL A 33 -7.20 2.40 2.69
C VAL A 33 -7.05 2.60 1.18
N ARG A 34 -6.03 1.98 0.59
CA ARG A 34 -5.77 2.03 -0.86
C ARG A 34 -5.27 0.68 -1.36
N GLY A 35 -5.81 0.21 -2.48
CA GLY A 35 -5.24 -0.86 -3.28
C GLY A 35 -4.49 -0.33 -4.51
N GLU A 36 -3.37 -0.96 -4.87
CA GLU A 36 -2.67 -0.76 -6.13
C GLU A 36 -2.22 -2.10 -6.73
N SER A 37 -2.35 -2.25 -8.04
CA SER A 37 -1.89 -3.48 -8.73
C SER A 37 -0.50 -3.36 -9.35
N ASP A 38 0.03 -2.13 -9.42
CA ASP A 38 1.34 -1.83 -9.97
C ASP A 38 2.29 -1.42 -8.85
N SER A 39 3.39 -2.16 -8.71
CA SER A 39 4.41 -1.93 -7.68
C SER A 39 5.12 -0.57 -7.83
N THR A 40 5.24 -0.07 -9.06
CA THR A 40 5.86 1.23 -9.36
C THR A 40 4.98 2.35 -8.87
N VAL A 41 3.67 2.27 -9.17
CA VAL A 41 2.67 3.23 -8.70
C VAL A 41 2.58 3.21 -7.18
N ALA A 42 2.56 2.02 -6.58
CA ALA A 42 2.58 1.86 -5.12
C ALA A 42 3.81 2.53 -4.48
N LEU A 43 5.00 2.36 -5.07
CA LEU A 43 6.22 2.96 -4.56
C LEU A 43 6.22 4.50 -4.69
N GLU A 44 5.68 5.03 -5.77
CA GLU A 44 5.50 6.49 -5.93
C GLU A 44 4.56 7.05 -4.86
N GLN A 45 3.43 6.39 -4.59
CA GLN A 45 2.52 6.77 -3.50
C GLN A 45 3.21 6.79 -2.14
N LEU A 46 4.06 5.80 -1.87
CA LEU A 46 4.82 5.71 -0.61
C LEU A 46 5.87 6.81 -0.49
N ARG A 47 6.56 7.16 -1.58
CA ARG A 47 7.49 8.30 -1.62
C ARG A 47 6.77 9.62 -1.35
N LEU A 48 5.64 9.85 -2.01
CA LEU A 48 4.82 11.04 -1.79
C LEU A 48 4.31 11.12 -0.36
N ALA A 49 3.92 9.99 0.25
CA ALA A 49 3.54 9.96 1.66
C ALA A 49 4.71 10.35 2.58
N ALA A 50 5.91 9.83 2.33
CA ALA A 50 7.11 10.16 3.09
C ALA A 50 7.48 11.65 2.96
N GLU A 51 7.47 12.20 1.75
CA GLU A 51 7.72 13.62 1.48
C GLU A 51 6.74 14.53 2.23
N ARG A 52 5.47 14.14 2.26
CA ARG A 52 4.40 14.87 2.96
C ARG A 52 4.37 14.63 4.47
N ARG A 53 5.19 13.70 4.97
CA ARG A 53 5.13 13.19 6.36
C ARG A 53 3.75 12.63 6.71
N ASP A 54 3.05 12.09 5.71
CA ASP A 54 1.80 11.37 5.93
C ASP A 54 2.14 9.99 6.53
N PRO A 55 1.56 9.62 7.69
CA PRO A 55 1.90 8.36 8.33
C PRO A 55 1.46 7.16 7.47
N VAL A 56 2.36 6.19 7.28
CA VAL A 56 2.04 4.89 6.69
C VAL A 56 1.97 3.87 7.82
N ALA A 57 0.80 3.30 8.05
CA ALA A 57 0.58 2.37 9.14
C ALA A 57 0.89 0.92 8.75
N LEU A 58 0.58 0.53 7.51
CA LEU A 58 0.79 -0.82 6.99
C LEU A 58 0.99 -0.80 5.49
N VAL A 59 1.87 -1.68 5.02
CA VAL A 59 1.99 -2.04 3.61
C VAL A 59 1.91 -3.57 3.51
N LEU A 60 0.96 -4.06 2.73
CA LEU A 60 0.85 -5.45 2.31
C LEU A 60 1.28 -5.53 0.85
N ALA A 61 2.13 -6.49 0.50
CA ALA A 61 2.64 -6.64 -0.86
C ALA A 61 2.64 -8.12 -1.28
N ASP A 62 2.07 -8.41 -2.44
CA ASP A 62 2.21 -9.70 -3.11
C ASP A 62 3.70 -9.99 -3.38
N PRO A 63 4.23 -11.18 -3.04
CA PRO A 63 5.64 -11.48 -3.23
C PRO A 63 6.09 -11.48 -4.70
N TRP A 64 5.17 -11.74 -5.62
CA TRP A 64 5.38 -12.00 -7.04
C TRP A 64 4.92 -10.83 -7.93
N LEU A 65 4.97 -9.62 -7.39
CA LEU A 65 4.74 -8.39 -8.15
C LEU A 65 5.76 -8.29 -9.30
N PRO A 66 5.29 -7.90 -10.50
CA PRO A 66 6.18 -7.67 -11.63
C PRO A 66 6.88 -6.31 -11.48
N GLN A 67 7.97 -6.08 -12.22
CA GLN A 67 8.85 -4.89 -12.14
C GLN A 67 9.62 -4.74 -10.82
N VAL A 68 8.93 -4.54 -9.69
CA VAL A 68 9.52 -4.48 -8.35
C VAL A 68 8.86 -5.56 -7.50
N SER A 69 9.66 -6.54 -7.06
CA SER A 69 9.14 -7.62 -6.20
C SER A 69 8.58 -7.06 -4.89
N GLY A 70 7.62 -7.76 -4.29
CA GLY A 70 7.05 -7.35 -3.00
C GLY A 70 8.10 -7.20 -1.90
N ALA A 71 9.10 -8.10 -1.86
CA ALA A 71 10.21 -8.01 -0.91
C ALA A 71 11.06 -6.75 -1.13
N GLU A 72 11.35 -6.40 -2.37
CA GLU A 72 12.12 -5.19 -2.70
C GLU A 72 11.34 -3.91 -2.42
N LEU A 73 10.03 -3.91 -2.70
CA LEU A 73 9.13 -2.82 -2.32
C LEU A 73 9.16 -2.59 -0.81
N LEU A 74 8.95 -3.65 -0.01
CA LEU A 74 8.94 -3.56 1.46
C LEU A 74 10.30 -3.12 2.03
N ARG A 75 11.41 -3.60 1.43
CA ARG A 75 12.76 -3.15 1.78
C ARG A 75 12.93 -1.65 1.54
N THR A 76 12.41 -1.14 0.43
CA THR A 76 12.51 0.29 0.06
C THR A 76 11.67 1.16 1.00
N VAL A 77 10.45 0.72 1.31
CA VAL A 77 9.55 1.42 2.25
C VAL A 77 10.19 1.60 3.63
N ARG A 78 11.00 0.65 4.10
CA ARG A 78 11.68 0.75 5.40
C ARG A 78 12.67 1.93 5.47
N THR A 79 13.14 2.43 4.33
CA THR A 79 14.15 3.48 4.23
C THR A 79 13.58 4.85 3.85
N LEU A 80 12.27 4.94 3.57
CA LEU A 80 11.55 6.19 3.31
C LEU A 80 11.18 6.86 4.63
#